data_AF-B8HCD2-F1
#
_entry.id   AF-B8HCD2-F1
#
_cell.length_a   1.000
_cell.length_b   1.000
_cell.length_c   1.000
_cell.angle_alpha   90.00
_cell.angle_beta   90.00
_cell.angle_gamma   90.00
#
_symmetry.space_group_name_H-M   'P 1'
#
loop_
_entity.id
_entity.type
_entity.pdbx_description
1 polymer ?
#
loop_
_entity_poly.entity_id
_entity_poly.type
_entity_poly.pdbx_seq_one_letter_code
_entity_poly.pdbx_strand_id
1 'polypeptide(L)'
;MTTQEDAPLPITEHELIALIALAGTKGALKCQTLFRLDHAAGAPLEQAGVATLLERGLMTIEGEGLVPAGPATSVAGVLADSDAWLEVALVTPKAEHVYFLFGSENGALVLSLSKYGVHELRPLTNADGMFTTAVEMVTFYLGTAPDGRPAAGTVRRHLADGTFHAVHVKAEADGSLEIVTGDDATPSPAPLQSQDLEDRLRQGLGLLPA
;
A
#
# COMPACT_ATOMS: atom_id res chain seq x y z
N MET A 1 -13.37 17.47 13.89
CA MET A 1 -14.55 16.59 13.89
C MET A 1 -14.26 15.56 12.83
N THR A 2 -13.66 14.43 13.20
CA THR A 2 -13.35 13.35 12.25
C THR A 2 -14.66 12.72 11.85
N THR A 3 -15.07 12.89 10.59
CA THR A 3 -16.21 12.15 10.05
C THR A 3 -15.85 10.66 10.06
N GLN A 4 -16.85 9.79 10.13
CA GLN A 4 -16.70 8.34 10.09
C GLN A 4 -15.94 7.84 8.83
N GLU A 5 -15.74 8.72 7.85
CA GLU A 5 -14.98 8.51 6.60
C GLU A 5 -13.45 8.46 6.79
N ASP A 6 -12.90 9.03 7.88
CA ASP A 6 -11.45 9.02 8.15
C ASP A 6 -10.98 7.77 8.93
N ALA A 7 -11.92 6.95 9.42
CA ALA A 7 -11.59 5.77 10.21
C ALA A 7 -11.05 4.65 9.30
N PRO A 8 -10.04 3.89 9.73
CA PRO A 8 -9.55 2.73 8.99
C PRO A 8 -10.68 1.72 8.83
N LEU A 9 -10.84 1.17 7.64
CA LEU A 9 -11.73 0.05 7.36
C LEU A 9 -10.99 -1.26 7.65
N PRO A 10 -11.36 -2.02 8.69
CA PRO A 10 -10.84 -3.36 8.87
C PRO A 10 -11.39 -4.25 7.74
N ILE A 11 -10.53 -4.98 7.06
CA ILE A 11 -10.92 -5.84 5.94
C ILE A 11 -10.14 -7.15 5.96
N THR A 12 -10.82 -8.24 5.67
CA THR A 12 -10.20 -9.57 5.57
C THR A 12 -9.72 -9.85 4.14
N GLU A 13 -8.85 -10.85 3.99
CA GLU A 13 -8.36 -11.28 2.67
C GLU A 13 -9.50 -11.70 1.72
N HIS A 14 -10.49 -12.44 2.22
CA HIS A 14 -11.62 -12.90 1.39
C HIS A 14 -12.54 -11.76 0.96
N GLU A 15 -12.73 -10.74 1.81
CA GLU A 15 -13.45 -9.52 1.44
C GLU A 15 -12.70 -8.71 0.38
N LEU A 16 -11.37 -8.57 0.51
CA LEU A 16 -10.54 -7.96 -0.53
C LEU A 16 -10.63 -8.72 -1.85
N ILE A 17 -10.54 -10.06 -1.82
CA ILE A 17 -10.69 -10.92 -2.99
C ILE A 17 -12.06 -10.69 -3.64
N ALA A 18 -13.13 -10.63 -2.86
CA ALA A 18 -14.48 -10.37 -3.39
C ALA A 18 -14.61 -8.98 -4.04
N LEU A 19 -14.07 -7.93 -3.42
CA LEU A 19 -14.09 -6.58 -4.01
C LEU A 19 -13.28 -6.52 -5.32
N ILE A 20 -12.13 -7.19 -5.36
CA ILE A 20 -11.29 -7.28 -6.57
C ILE A 20 -12.02 -8.06 -7.67
N ALA A 21 -12.61 -9.20 -7.35
CA ALA A 21 -13.36 -10.03 -8.30
C ALA A 21 -14.58 -9.29 -8.84
N LEU A 22 -15.29 -8.52 -7.99
CA LEU A 22 -16.41 -7.69 -8.40
C LEU A 22 -15.98 -6.59 -9.39
N ALA A 23 -14.83 -5.96 -9.17
CA ALA A 23 -14.29 -4.95 -10.07
C ALA A 23 -13.86 -5.57 -11.41
N GLY A 24 -13.14 -6.71 -11.37
CA GLY A 24 -12.74 -7.47 -12.57
C GLY A 24 -11.82 -6.72 -13.55
N THR A 25 -11.30 -5.55 -13.17
CA THR A 25 -10.45 -4.73 -14.02
C THR A 25 -8.99 -5.20 -13.95
N LYS A 26 -8.17 -4.80 -14.93
CA LYS A 26 -6.71 -5.07 -14.89
C LYS A 26 -6.05 -4.44 -13.66
N GLY A 27 -6.51 -3.27 -13.24
CA GLY A 27 -5.99 -2.58 -12.06
C GLY A 27 -6.26 -3.36 -10.78
N ALA A 28 -7.51 -3.82 -10.60
CA ALA A 28 -7.90 -4.62 -9.45
C ALA A 28 -7.13 -5.95 -9.39
N LEU A 29 -6.96 -6.64 -10.53
CA LEU A 29 -6.18 -7.87 -10.61
C LEU A 29 -4.69 -7.64 -10.31
N LYS A 30 -4.12 -6.49 -10.72
CA LYS A 30 -2.75 -6.13 -10.34
C LYS A 30 -2.62 -5.97 -8.82
N CYS A 31 -3.61 -5.36 -8.17
CA CYS A 31 -3.66 -5.26 -6.70
C CYS A 31 -3.66 -6.65 -6.05
N GLN A 32 -4.44 -7.60 -6.58
CA GLN A 32 -4.47 -9.00 -6.10
C GLN A 32 -3.08 -9.64 -6.11
N THR A 33 -2.35 -9.48 -7.21
CA THR A 33 -0.99 -10.01 -7.35
C THR A 33 -0.02 -9.36 -6.38
N LEU A 34 -0.09 -8.05 -6.18
CA LEU A 34 0.77 -7.34 -5.24
C LEU A 34 0.51 -7.77 -3.79
N PHE A 35 -0.75 -8.02 -3.43
CA PHE A 35 -1.12 -8.61 -2.14
C PHE A 35 -0.76 -10.09 -2.00
N ARG A 36 -0.26 -10.71 -3.06
CA ARG A 36 0.02 -12.16 -3.12
C ARG A 36 -1.23 -12.99 -2.87
N LEU A 37 -2.41 -12.49 -3.21
CA LEU A 37 -3.70 -13.19 -3.02
C LEU A 37 -4.05 -14.15 -4.16
N ASP A 38 -3.25 -14.17 -5.24
CA ASP A 38 -3.51 -15.02 -6.42
C ASP A 38 -3.66 -16.51 -6.09
N HIS A 39 -2.90 -17.00 -5.10
CA HIS A 39 -2.94 -18.40 -4.70
C HIS A 39 -4.23 -18.78 -3.96
N ALA A 40 -4.93 -17.79 -3.39
CA ALA A 40 -6.14 -17.96 -2.60
C ALA A 40 -7.41 -17.57 -3.39
N ALA A 41 -7.26 -16.71 -4.41
CA ALA A 41 -8.35 -16.23 -5.24
C ALA A 41 -9.11 -17.37 -5.93
N GLY A 42 -10.44 -17.20 -6.06
CA GLY A 42 -11.34 -18.16 -6.66
C GLY A 42 -12.68 -18.29 -5.93
N ALA A 43 -13.61 -19.00 -6.57
CA ALA A 43 -15.02 -19.03 -6.20
C ALA A 43 -15.31 -19.28 -4.69
N PRO A 44 -14.64 -20.19 -3.96
CA PRO A 44 -14.94 -20.40 -2.53
C PRO A 44 -14.66 -19.17 -1.66
N LEU A 45 -13.53 -18.47 -1.88
CA LEU A 45 -13.19 -17.28 -1.09
C LEU A 45 -13.91 -16.03 -1.58
N GLU A 46 -14.18 -15.91 -2.88
CA GLU A 46 -15.01 -14.83 -3.42
C GLU A 46 -16.42 -14.88 -2.82
N GLN A 47 -17.05 -16.06 -2.76
CA GLN A 47 -18.38 -16.23 -2.18
C GLN A 47 -18.40 -15.96 -0.67
N ALA A 48 -17.37 -16.42 0.04
CA ALA A 48 -17.22 -16.10 1.47
C ALA A 48 -17.05 -14.60 1.69
N GLY A 49 -16.23 -13.93 0.86
CA GLY A 49 -16.05 -12.48 0.85
C GLY A 49 -17.34 -11.72 0.67
N VAL A 50 -18.12 -12.07 -0.36
CA VAL A 50 -19.44 -11.47 -0.61
C VAL A 50 -20.36 -11.64 0.60
N ALA A 51 -20.45 -12.84 1.17
CA ALA A 51 -21.30 -13.10 2.34
C ALA A 51 -20.89 -12.24 3.54
N THR A 52 -19.59 -12.15 3.84
CA THR A 52 -19.06 -11.32 4.93
C THR A 52 -19.32 -9.84 4.68
N LEU A 53 -19.12 -9.34 3.46
CA LEU A 53 -19.38 -7.94 3.10
C LEU A 53 -20.87 -7.58 3.26
N LEU A 54 -21.78 -8.47 2.85
CA LEU A 54 -23.23 -8.30 3.04
C LEU A 54 -23.60 -8.24 4.52
N GLU A 55 -23.12 -9.19 5.33
CA GLU A 55 -23.41 -9.24 6.77
C GLU A 55 -22.88 -7.99 7.50
N ARG A 56 -21.74 -7.46 7.06
CA ARG A 56 -21.14 -6.23 7.62
C ARG A 56 -21.74 -4.94 7.07
N GLY A 57 -22.69 -5.00 6.13
CA GLY A 57 -23.27 -3.83 5.48
C GLY A 57 -22.28 -3.05 4.60
N LEU A 58 -21.19 -3.70 4.16
CA LEU A 58 -20.19 -3.16 3.23
C LEU A 58 -20.50 -3.51 1.76
N MET A 59 -21.56 -4.28 1.55
CA MET A 59 -22.13 -4.60 0.24
C MET A 59 -23.64 -4.68 0.39
N THR A 60 -24.37 -4.34 -0.66
CA THR A 60 -25.82 -4.46 -0.72
C THR A 60 -26.24 -5.05 -2.06
N ILE A 61 -27.48 -5.53 -2.13
CA ILE A 61 -28.10 -6.03 -3.34
C ILE A 61 -28.97 -4.90 -3.90
N GLU A 62 -28.65 -4.45 -5.11
CA GLU A 62 -29.43 -3.47 -5.85
C GLU A 62 -29.92 -4.09 -7.16
N GLY A 63 -31.25 -4.26 -7.28
CA GLY A 63 -31.85 -5.00 -8.39
C GLY A 63 -31.38 -6.45 -8.39
N GLU A 64 -30.66 -6.84 -9.45
CA GLU A 64 -30.06 -8.18 -9.60
C GLU A 64 -28.54 -8.18 -9.37
N GLY A 65 -27.96 -7.06 -8.94
CA GLY A 65 -26.52 -6.87 -8.78
C GLY A 65 -26.06 -6.72 -7.34
N LEU A 66 -24.79 -7.03 -7.11
CA LEU A 66 -24.06 -6.72 -5.86
C LEU A 66 -23.33 -5.39 -6.05
N VAL A 67 -23.50 -4.48 -5.10
CA VAL A 67 -22.82 -3.18 -5.11
C VAL A 67 -22.13 -2.92 -3.76
N PRO A 68 -20.89 -2.40 -3.75
CA PRO A 68 -20.21 -2.00 -2.52
C PRO A 68 -20.96 -0.86 -1.82
N ALA A 69 -21.02 -0.90 -0.49
CA ALA A 69 -21.76 0.06 0.33
C ALA A 69 -20.87 0.72 1.40
N GLY A 70 -21.24 1.93 1.79
CA GLY A 70 -20.55 2.69 2.83
C GLY A 70 -19.06 2.88 2.52
N PRO A 71 -18.14 2.64 3.48
CA PRO A 71 -16.71 2.85 3.27
C PRO A 71 -16.09 1.88 2.24
N ALA A 72 -16.75 0.78 1.88
CA ALA A 72 -16.26 -0.12 0.84
C ALA A 72 -16.46 0.43 -0.58
N THR A 73 -17.34 1.43 -0.76
CA THR A 73 -17.56 2.07 -2.08
C THR A 73 -16.30 2.76 -2.59
N SER A 74 -15.61 3.54 -1.74
CA SER A 74 -14.35 4.19 -2.12
C SER A 74 -13.24 3.18 -2.37
N VAL A 75 -13.18 2.13 -1.55
CA VAL A 75 -12.20 1.04 -1.71
C VAL A 75 -12.38 0.36 -3.06
N ALA A 76 -13.60 -0.07 -3.39
CA ALA A 76 -13.89 -0.73 -4.65
C ALA A 76 -13.61 0.18 -5.85
N GLY A 77 -13.95 1.48 -5.75
CA GLY A 77 -13.66 2.47 -6.79
C GLY A 77 -12.16 2.61 -7.06
N VAL A 78 -11.35 2.80 -6.01
CA VAL A 78 -9.88 2.89 -6.18
C VAL A 78 -9.31 1.59 -6.72
N LEU A 79 -9.73 0.42 -6.22
CA LEU A 79 -9.25 -0.87 -6.74
C LEU A 79 -9.58 -1.05 -8.22
N ALA A 80 -10.80 -0.69 -8.64
CA ALA A 80 -11.24 -0.79 -10.03
C ALA A 80 -10.43 0.11 -10.97
N ASP A 81 -10.15 1.34 -10.53
CA ASP A 81 -9.48 2.36 -11.35
C ASP A 81 -7.97 2.48 -11.10
N SER A 82 -7.39 1.60 -10.28
CA SER A 82 -5.98 1.69 -9.89
C SER A 82 -5.05 1.65 -11.11
N ASP A 83 -4.18 2.64 -11.21
CA ASP A 83 -3.14 2.77 -12.25
C ASP A 83 -1.74 3.04 -11.68
N ALA A 84 -1.64 3.20 -10.36
CA ALA A 84 -0.39 3.38 -9.64
C ALA A 84 -0.33 2.49 -8.39
N TRP A 85 0.83 1.89 -8.14
CA TRP A 85 1.03 0.94 -7.04
C TRP A 85 2.37 1.13 -6.34
N LEU A 86 2.34 1.14 -5.01
CA LEU A 86 3.52 1.15 -4.16
C LEU A 86 3.50 0.01 -3.15
N GLU A 87 4.68 -0.47 -2.81
CA GLU A 87 4.95 -1.28 -1.62
C GLU A 87 5.93 -0.50 -0.73
N VAL A 88 5.62 -0.41 0.56
CA VAL A 88 6.48 0.22 1.57
C VAL A 88 6.74 -0.80 2.68
N ALA A 89 8.01 -1.10 2.94
CA ALA A 89 8.44 -1.94 4.04
C ALA A 89 9.28 -1.13 5.03
N LEU A 90 8.92 -1.16 6.30
CA LEU A 90 9.59 -0.45 7.39
C LEU A 90 10.04 -1.46 8.44
N VAL A 91 11.33 -1.44 8.78
CA VAL A 91 11.95 -2.43 9.67
C VAL A 91 12.76 -1.76 10.77
N THR A 92 12.60 -2.25 11.99
CA THR A 92 13.40 -1.93 13.19
C THR A 92 13.80 -3.23 13.89
N PRO A 93 14.58 -3.18 14.99
CA PRO A 93 14.93 -4.40 15.71
C PRO A 93 13.74 -5.12 16.36
N LYS A 94 12.57 -4.46 16.48
CA LYS A 94 11.40 -5.03 17.17
C LYS A 94 10.17 -5.18 16.30
N ALA A 95 10.10 -4.47 15.17
CA ALA A 95 8.92 -4.44 14.34
C ALA A 95 9.26 -4.43 12.85
N GLU A 96 8.36 -5.03 12.08
CA GLU A 96 8.33 -4.98 10.62
C GLU A 96 6.90 -4.63 10.22
N HIS A 97 6.76 -3.62 9.37
CA HIS A 97 5.50 -3.18 8.82
C HIS A 97 5.57 -3.17 7.30
N VAL A 98 4.59 -3.77 6.66
CA VAL A 98 4.42 -3.76 5.21
C VAL A 98 3.12 -3.08 4.87
N TYR A 99 3.20 -2.10 3.99
CA TYR A 99 2.09 -1.35 3.47
C TYR A 99 2.08 -1.47 1.95
N PHE A 100 0.88 -1.52 1.40
CA PHE A 100 0.68 -1.35 -0.03
C PHE A 100 -0.17 -0.12 -0.25
N LEU A 101 0.18 0.66 -1.25
CA LEU A 101 -0.60 1.83 -1.61
C LEU A 101 -1.05 1.73 -3.07
N PHE A 102 -2.26 2.23 -3.30
CA PHE A 102 -2.95 2.18 -4.58
C PHE A 102 -3.42 3.57 -4.92
N GLY A 103 -3.13 4.02 -6.13
CA GLY A 103 -3.58 5.30 -6.64
C GLY A 103 -4.44 5.11 -7.87
N SER A 104 -5.46 5.95 -7.98
CA SER A 104 -6.17 6.28 -9.20
C SER A 104 -6.34 7.80 -9.28
N GLU A 105 -6.89 8.30 -10.40
CA GLU A 105 -7.27 9.71 -10.54
C GLU A 105 -8.28 10.15 -9.46
N ASN A 106 -9.17 9.22 -9.07
CA ASN A 106 -10.31 9.50 -8.19
C ASN A 106 -10.02 9.29 -6.70
N GLY A 107 -8.85 8.75 -6.34
CA GLY A 107 -8.52 8.49 -4.94
C GLY A 107 -7.28 7.63 -4.76
N ALA A 108 -6.90 7.41 -3.51
CA ALA A 108 -5.87 6.45 -3.18
C ALA A 108 -6.22 5.66 -1.91
N LEU A 109 -5.53 4.55 -1.69
CA LEU A 109 -5.68 3.70 -0.51
C LEU A 109 -4.32 3.34 0.06
N VAL A 110 -4.23 3.20 1.38
CA VAL A 110 -3.14 2.52 2.08
C VAL A 110 -3.72 1.27 2.72
N LEU A 111 -3.18 0.10 2.35
CA LEU A 111 -3.42 -1.16 3.04
C LEU A 111 -2.25 -1.43 4.00
N SER A 112 -2.54 -1.53 5.29
CA SER A 112 -1.60 -2.05 6.29
C SER A 112 -1.84 -3.54 6.51
N LEU A 113 -0.81 -4.36 6.31
CA LEU A 113 -0.91 -5.79 6.52
C LEU A 113 -0.86 -6.16 8.00
N SER A 114 -1.72 -7.11 8.39
CA SER A 114 -1.76 -7.71 9.71
C SER A 114 -1.45 -9.19 9.58
N LYS A 115 -0.75 -9.73 10.58
CA LYS A 115 -0.39 -11.16 10.65
C LYS A 115 -1.60 -12.07 10.83
N TYR A 116 -2.77 -11.53 11.19
CA TYR A 116 -3.97 -12.31 11.51
C TYR A 116 -5.03 -12.28 10.39
N GLY A 117 -4.70 -11.76 9.20
CA GLY A 117 -5.61 -11.75 8.05
C GLY A 117 -6.76 -10.74 8.17
N VAL A 118 -6.68 -9.80 9.11
CA VAL A 118 -7.56 -8.61 9.22
C VAL A 118 -6.69 -7.38 9.05
N HIS A 119 -6.72 -6.82 7.85
CA HIS A 119 -5.93 -5.68 7.40
C HIS A 119 -6.67 -4.36 7.67
N GLU A 120 -5.93 -3.25 7.62
CA GLU A 120 -6.53 -1.91 7.69
C GLU A 120 -6.39 -1.20 6.35
N LEU A 121 -7.53 -0.76 5.78
CA LEU A 121 -7.57 0.15 4.65
C LEU A 121 -7.83 1.56 5.11
N ARG A 122 -7.05 2.52 4.61
CA ARG A 122 -7.25 3.95 4.84
C ARG A 122 -7.34 4.67 3.50
N PRO A 123 -8.40 5.46 3.26
CA PRO A 123 -8.46 6.29 2.08
C PRO A 123 -7.43 7.43 2.16
N LEU A 124 -6.90 7.79 1.00
CA LEU A 124 -6.06 8.95 0.75
C LEU A 124 -6.70 9.78 -0.36
N THR A 125 -6.29 11.03 -0.50
CA THR A 125 -6.87 12.00 -1.43
C THR A 125 -6.74 11.60 -2.89
N ASN A 126 -5.55 11.22 -3.37
CA ASN A 126 -5.28 10.86 -4.77
C ASN A 126 -3.94 10.12 -4.92
N ALA A 127 -3.59 9.72 -6.14
CA ALA A 127 -2.33 9.05 -6.46
C ALA A 127 -1.07 9.85 -6.05
N ASP A 128 -1.08 11.18 -6.17
CA ASP A 128 0.04 12.01 -5.68
C ASP A 128 0.15 11.96 -4.16
N GLY A 129 -0.99 12.01 -3.46
CA GLY A 129 -1.09 11.82 -2.02
C GLY A 129 -0.55 10.46 -1.57
N MET A 130 -0.69 9.41 -2.38
CA MET A 130 -0.05 8.12 -2.13
C MET A 130 1.48 8.22 -2.13
N PHE A 131 2.09 8.87 -3.13
CA PHE A 131 3.55 8.99 -3.18
C PHE A 131 4.09 9.84 -2.05
N THR A 132 3.45 10.98 -1.75
CA THR A 132 3.79 11.82 -0.61
C THR A 132 3.71 11.03 0.69
N THR A 133 2.61 10.28 0.91
CA THR A 133 2.44 9.44 2.11
C THR A 133 3.57 8.42 2.25
N ALA A 134 3.94 7.71 1.17
CA ALA A 134 5.01 6.72 1.22
C ALA A 134 6.37 7.34 1.60
N VAL A 135 6.69 8.52 1.06
CA VAL A 135 7.93 9.25 1.37
C VAL A 135 7.92 9.75 2.82
N GLU A 136 6.81 10.30 3.30
CA GLU A 136 6.64 10.74 4.67
C GLU A 136 6.75 9.58 5.66
N MET A 137 6.16 8.42 5.35
CA MET A 137 6.27 7.21 6.17
C MET A 137 7.73 6.79 6.37
N VAL A 138 8.52 6.71 5.30
CA VAL A 138 9.94 6.34 5.40
C VAL A 138 10.74 7.41 6.14
N THR A 139 10.53 8.68 5.80
CA THR A 139 11.25 9.80 6.40
C THR A 139 11.00 9.89 7.91
N PHE A 140 9.73 9.80 8.31
CA PHE A 140 9.32 9.79 9.71
C PHE A 140 9.89 8.57 10.44
N TYR A 141 9.77 7.38 9.85
CA TYR A 141 10.18 6.13 10.50
C TYR A 141 11.68 6.06 10.73
N LEU A 142 12.49 6.51 9.77
CA LEU A 142 13.96 6.55 9.91
C LEU A 142 14.43 7.68 10.82
N GLY A 143 13.75 8.84 10.78
CA GLY A 143 14.06 9.98 11.63
C GLY A 143 13.78 9.70 13.11
N THR A 144 12.65 9.06 13.40
CA THR A 144 12.20 8.78 14.77
C THR A 144 12.71 7.45 15.32
N ALA A 145 12.87 6.44 14.46
CA ALA A 145 13.27 5.07 14.80
C ALA A 145 12.58 4.58 16.11
N PRO A 146 11.24 4.48 16.13
CA PRO A 146 10.45 4.37 17.35
C PRO A 146 10.83 3.16 18.23
N ASP A 147 11.32 2.10 17.60
CA ASP A 147 11.75 0.86 18.26
C ASP A 147 13.28 0.71 18.38
N GLY A 148 14.01 1.76 18.04
CA GLY A 148 15.47 1.82 18.05
C GLY A 148 16.10 1.64 16.67
N ARG A 149 17.41 1.87 16.62
CA ARG A 149 18.27 1.68 15.44
C ARG A 149 19.08 0.38 15.56
N PRO A 150 19.54 -0.22 14.45
CA PRO A 150 19.38 0.22 13.06
C PRO A 150 17.92 0.11 12.58
N ALA A 151 17.54 0.96 11.63
CA ALA A 151 16.22 0.95 11.00
C ALA A 151 16.37 0.97 9.48
N ALA A 152 15.38 0.44 8.76
CA ALA A 152 15.38 0.46 7.30
C ALA A 152 13.99 0.78 6.75
N GLY A 153 13.97 1.49 5.63
CA GLY A 153 12.78 1.76 4.85
C GLY A 153 13.02 1.34 3.40
N THR A 154 12.08 0.62 2.82
CA THR A 154 12.07 0.28 1.39
C THR A 154 10.80 0.81 0.78
N VAL A 155 10.91 1.46 -0.37
CA VAL A 155 9.77 1.83 -1.22
C VAL A 155 9.98 1.23 -2.59
N ARG A 156 8.97 0.53 -3.10
CA ARG A 156 8.95 -0.03 -4.45
C ARG A 156 7.73 0.50 -5.19
N ARG A 157 7.96 1.20 -6.31
CA ARG A 157 6.92 1.64 -7.25
C ARG A 157 6.81 0.64 -8.38
N HIS A 158 5.65 0.00 -8.51
CA HIS A 158 5.38 -0.90 -9.61
C HIS A 158 4.81 -0.14 -10.80
N LEU A 159 5.33 -0.46 -11.98
CA LEU A 159 4.85 0.09 -13.25
C LEU A 159 3.87 -0.88 -13.93
N ALA A 160 3.07 -0.35 -14.84
CA ALA A 160 2.04 -1.12 -15.56
C ALA A 160 2.63 -2.26 -16.42
N ASP A 161 3.89 -2.12 -16.87
CA ASP A 161 4.60 -3.13 -17.66
C ASP A 161 5.18 -4.27 -16.81
N GLY A 162 4.99 -4.22 -15.48
CA GLY A 162 5.50 -5.22 -14.54
C GLY A 162 6.91 -4.95 -14.01
N THR A 163 7.61 -3.95 -14.53
CA THR A 163 8.87 -3.46 -13.95
C THR A 163 8.60 -2.62 -12.71
N PHE A 164 9.66 -2.25 -11.99
CA PHE A 164 9.54 -1.40 -10.81
C PHE A 164 10.78 -0.52 -10.59
N HIS A 165 10.57 0.57 -9.88
CA HIS A 165 11.62 1.37 -9.27
C HIS A 165 11.66 1.07 -7.77
N ALA A 166 12.84 0.83 -7.21
CA ALA A 166 13.00 0.55 -5.78
C ALA A 166 14.03 1.49 -5.15
N VAL A 167 13.75 1.89 -3.92
CA VAL A 167 14.67 2.65 -3.08
C VAL A 167 14.72 2.00 -1.71
N HIS A 168 15.93 1.72 -1.25
CA HIS A 168 16.19 1.19 0.07
C HIS A 168 17.03 2.20 0.83
N VAL A 169 16.59 2.57 2.03
CA VAL A 169 17.30 3.47 2.91
C VAL A 169 17.51 2.77 4.24
N LYS A 170 18.74 2.83 4.74
CA LYS A 170 19.11 2.27 6.04
C LYS A 170 19.62 3.40 6.93
N ALA A 171 19.14 3.43 8.18
CA ALA A 171 19.71 4.18 9.26
C ALA A 171 20.55 3.24 10.13
N GLU A 172 21.86 3.52 10.24
CA GLU A 172 22.76 2.77 11.10
C GLU A 172 22.54 3.09 12.59
N ALA A 173 23.21 2.35 13.48
CA ALA A 173 23.11 2.55 14.92
C ALA A 173 23.46 4.00 15.36
N ASP A 174 24.38 4.66 14.65
CA ASP A 174 24.79 6.04 14.89
C ASP A 174 23.84 7.08 14.25
N GLY A 175 22.88 6.64 13.44
CA GLY A 175 21.94 7.49 12.71
C GLY A 175 22.43 7.96 11.35
N SER A 176 23.62 7.57 10.91
CA SER A 176 24.03 7.79 9.52
C SER A 176 23.09 7.05 8.57
N LEU A 177 22.83 7.66 7.41
CA LEU A 177 21.94 7.11 6.41
C LEU A 177 22.73 6.60 5.21
N GLU A 178 22.31 5.46 4.69
CA GLU A 178 22.75 4.91 3.42
C GLU A 178 21.55 4.67 2.51
N ILE A 179 21.75 4.83 1.20
CA ILE A 179 20.72 4.61 0.18
C ILE A 179 21.22 3.67 -0.91
N VAL A 180 20.32 2.81 -1.38
CA VAL A 180 20.45 1.99 -2.58
C VAL A 180 19.23 2.24 -3.45
N THR A 181 19.44 2.42 -4.76
CA THR A 181 18.36 2.57 -5.74
C THR A 181 18.44 1.43 -6.76
N GLY A 182 17.29 0.88 -7.15
CA GLY A 182 17.20 -0.28 -8.03
C GLY A 182 17.13 -1.61 -7.27
N ASP A 183 17.12 -2.71 -8.03
CA ASP A 183 17.08 -4.10 -7.52
C ASP A 183 18.34 -4.86 -7.91
N ASP A 184 19.48 -4.17 -7.89
CA ASP A 184 20.75 -4.76 -8.30
C ASP A 184 21.12 -5.91 -7.37
N ALA A 185 21.48 -7.05 -7.96
CA ALA A 185 21.94 -8.22 -7.21
C ALA A 185 23.21 -7.96 -6.38
N THR A 186 23.94 -6.88 -6.69
CA THR A 186 25.08 -6.39 -5.92
C THR A 186 24.86 -4.91 -5.60
N PRO A 187 24.10 -4.61 -4.53
CA PRO A 187 23.79 -3.23 -4.18
C PRO A 187 25.07 -2.48 -3.80
N SER A 188 25.16 -1.21 -4.21
CA SER A 188 26.26 -0.30 -3.86
C SER A 188 25.70 0.84 -3.00
N PRO A 189 25.69 0.70 -1.66
CA PRO A 189 25.19 1.74 -0.77
C PRO A 189 25.98 3.04 -0.94
N ALA A 190 25.25 4.16 -1.00
CA ALA A 190 25.82 5.49 -1.00
C ALA A 190 25.44 6.21 0.30
N PRO A 191 26.34 6.97 0.93
CA PRO A 191 25.98 7.84 2.04
C PRO A 191 24.89 8.84 1.64
N LEU A 192 23.98 9.10 2.57
CA LEU A 192 22.84 10.01 2.38
C LEU A 192 22.80 11.02 3.54
N GLN A 193 22.65 12.30 3.23
CA GLN A 193 22.35 13.31 4.24
C GLN A 193 20.86 13.34 4.52
N SER A 194 20.45 13.50 5.78
CA SER A 194 19.02 13.50 6.15
C SER A 194 18.20 14.56 5.44
N GLN A 195 18.80 15.71 5.12
CA GLN A 195 18.16 16.80 4.36
C GLN A 195 17.87 16.44 2.89
N ASP A 196 18.59 15.48 2.33
CA ASP A 196 18.43 15.05 0.94
C ASP A 196 17.51 13.80 0.82
N LEU A 197 17.03 13.26 1.95
CA LEU A 197 16.33 11.98 2.00
C LEU A 197 15.07 11.96 1.13
N GLU A 198 14.24 12.98 1.28
CA GLU A 198 12.99 13.12 0.52
C GLU A 198 13.26 13.20 -0.99
N ASP A 199 14.14 14.11 -1.42
CA ASP A 199 14.48 14.30 -2.83
C ASP A 199 15.05 13.02 -3.45
N ARG A 200 15.91 12.31 -2.70
CA ARG A 200 16.53 11.07 -3.17
C ARG A 200 15.54 9.90 -3.24
N LEU A 201 14.56 9.84 -2.34
CA LEU A 201 13.44 8.90 -2.44
C LEU A 201 12.61 9.19 -3.69
N ARG A 202 12.20 10.45 -3.91
CA ARG A 202 11.39 10.84 -5.08
C ARG A 202 12.12 10.54 -6.38
N GLN A 203 13.39 10.94 -6.49
CA GLN A 203 14.22 10.66 -7.66
C GLN A 203 14.35 9.16 -7.92
N GLY A 204 14.64 8.36 -6.89
CA GLY A 204 14.80 6.92 -7.02
C GLY A 204 13.52 6.19 -7.44
N LEU A 205 12.35 6.75 -7.12
CA LEU A 205 11.03 6.26 -7.55
C LEU A 205 10.60 6.75 -8.94
N GLY A 206 11.47 7.52 -9.63
CA GLY A 206 11.15 8.11 -10.93
C GLY A 206 10.07 9.19 -10.85
N LEU A 207 10.03 9.93 -9.73
CA LEU A 207 9.17 11.10 -9.52
C LEU A 207 9.99 12.37 -9.73
N LEU A 208 9.31 13.49 -10.00
CA LEU A 208 9.96 14.81 -10.00
C LEU A 208 10.42 15.17 -8.57
N PRO A 209 11.46 16.02 -8.41
CA PRO A 209 11.83 16.58 -7.09
C PRO A 209 10.69 17.40 -6.48
N ALA A 210 10.72 17.58 -5.16
CA ALA A 210 9.71 18.36 -4.43
C ALA A 210 9.71 19.84 -4.83
#